data_AF-A0AA88UHD6-F1
#
_entry.id   AF-A0AA88UHD6-F1
#
_cell.length_a   1.000
_cell.length_b   1.000
_cell.length_c   1.000
_cell.angle_alpha   90.00
_cell.angle_beta   90.00
_cell.angle_gamma   90.00
#
_symmetry.space_group_name_H-M   'P 1'
#
loop_
_entity.id
_entity.type
_entity.pdbx_description
1 polymer ?
#
loop_
_entity_poly.entity_id
_entity_poly.type
_entity_poly.pdbx_seq_one_letter_code
_entity_poly.pdbx_strand_id
1 'polypeptide(L)'
;MASSTRSNLPVIEFSMENLNPGTNSWSLTRTDVVRALEDYGCFIAVYDKVSLELHNAIFSASKELLDLPTETKVLNTSTTPSHGYVGQEPVLAELDQLVMRMVSQSYGVEKYYDLLLGSTSYLLRLIKYRGPQPDEKKLGIVPHTDKSFMSILHQRQVKGLEIKTKDGEWILVDPSPSSSFVVMAGDACMAWTNGRIEPPSHRVIMCGEEERYSLGLFTFIRDLTIQIPEELADAERPLQYEAFDHYKFIDFYYTDEGKRSKCAIKSYCGV
;
A
#
# COMPACT_ATOMS: atom_id res chain seq x y z
N MET A 1 4.20 35.14 12.60
CA MET A 1 5.06 33.95 12.43
C MET A 1 4.15 32.74 12.49
N ALA A 2 3.81 32.15 11.34
CA ALA A 2 3.03 30.92 11.29
C ALA A 2 4.01 29.75 11.41
N SER A 3 3.93 29.01 12.51
CA SER A 3 4.59 27.72 12.65
C SER A 3 3.92 26.75 11.68
N SER A 4 4.53 26.51 10.51
CA SER A 4 4.13 25.38 9.67
C SER A 4 4.67 24.11 10.33
N THR A 5 3.88 23.49 11.18
CA THR A 5 4.12 22.09 11.54
C THR A 5 4.06 21.30 10.24
N ARG A 6 5.22 20.88 9.71
CA ARG A 6 5.26 19.82 8.72
C ARG A 6 4.63 18.60 9.39
N SER A 7 3.40 18.29 9.05
CA SER A 7 2.77 17.03 9.46
C SER A 7 3.57 15.92 8.79
N ASN A 8 4.52 15.33 9.52
CA ASN A 8 5.26 14.17 9.06
C ASN A 8 4.39 12.92 9.28
N LEU A 9 4.48 11.97 8.36
CA LEU A 9 3.84 10.66 8.54
C LEU A 9 4.41 9.95 9.77
N PRO A 10 3.61 9.12 10.47
CA PRO A 10 4.11 8.28 11.54
C PRO A 10 5.25 7.38 11.05
N VAL A 11 6.31 7.27 11.84
CA VAL A 11 7.45 6.37 11.59
C VAL A 11 7.44 5.30 12.67
N ILE A 12 7.43 4.04 12.27
CA ILE A 12 7.31 2.88 13.17
C ILE A 12 8.47 1.93 12.91
N GLU A 13 9.15 1.52 13.98
CA GLU A 13 10.31 0.64 13.90
C GLU A 13 9.92 -0.84 14.03
N PHE A 14 10.26 -1.63 13.02
CA PHE A 14 10.03 -3.07 12.94
C PHE A 14 11.34 -3.82 13.24
N SER A 15 11.93 -3.57 14.41
CA SER A 15 13.15 -4.24 14.87
C SER A 15 12.85 -5.65 15.43
N MET A 16 13.85 -6.52 15.52
CA MET A 16 13.68 -7.86 16.11
C MET A 16 13.06 -7.84 17.52
N GLU A 17 13.28 -6.79 18.31
CA GLU A 17 12.68 -6.64 19.64
C GLU A 17 11.16 -6.39 19.56
N ASN A 18 10.73 -5.60 18.58
CA ASN A 18 9.34 -5.19 18.38
C ASN A 18 8.47 -6.26 17.71
N LEU A 19 9.10 -7.26 17.08
CA LEU A 19 8.43 -8.29 16.27
C LEU A 19 8.20 -9.62 17.00
N ASN A 20 8.26 -9.64 18.33
CA ASN A 20 8.04 -10.86 19.13
C ASN A 20 6.62 -10.91 19.71
N PRO A 21 5.70 -11.73 19.16
CA PRO A 21 4.32 -11.78 19.65
C PRO A 21 4.24 -12.12 21.15
N GLY A 22 3.37 -11.42 21.86
CA GLY A 22 3.15 -11.60 23.30
C GLY A 22 4.05 -10.77 24.21
N THR A 23 4.99 -9.98 23.67
CA THR A 23 5.76 -9.01 24.44
C THR A 23 5.05 -7.66 24.57
N ASN A 24 5.54 -6.83 25.50
CA ASN A 24 5.09 -5.44 25.61
C ASN A 24 5.47 -4.62 24.38
N SER A 25 6.68 -4.82 23.82
CA SER A 25 7.15 -4.16 22.61
C SER A 25 6.26 -4.45 21.40
N TRP A 26 5.83 -5.71 21.23
CA TRP A 26 4.84 -6.09 20.22
C TRP A 26 3.52 -5.37 20.42
N SER A 27 3.02 -5.34 21.64
CA SER A 27 1.73 -4.71 21.97
C SER A 27 1.73 -3.20 21.71
N LEU A 28 2.84 -2.51 22.02
CA LEU A 28 3.03 -1.09 21.74
C LEU A 28 3.12 -0.85 20.23
N THR A 29 3.99 -1.57 19.53
CA THR A 29 4.18 -1.44 18.08
C THR A 29 2.87 -1.68 17.33
N ARG A 30 2.13 -2.72 17.72
CA ARG A 30 0.80 -3.02 17.19
C ARG A 30 -0.18 -1.85 17.37
N THR A 31 -0.18 -1.24 18.55
CA THR A 31 -1.04 -0.07 18.86
C THR A 31 -0.68 1.11 17.97
N ASP A 32 0.62 1.38 17.78
CA ASP A 32 1.09 2.45 16.91
C ASP A 32 0.74 2.20 15.44
N VAL A 33 0.86 0.96 14.96
CA VAL A 33 0.48 0.56 13.60
C VAL A 33 -1.00 0.83 13.34
N VAL A 34 -1.87 0.36 14.23
CA VAL A 34 -3.32 0.55 14.04
C VAL A 34 -3.70 2.02 14.15
N ARG A 35 -3.17 2.76 15.13
CA ARG A 35 -3.42 4.19 15.22
C ARG A 35 -2.97 4.92 13.95
N ALA A 36 -1.78 4.61 13.42
CA ALA A 36 -1.29 5.25 12.21
C ALA A 36 -2.16 4.93 10.98
N LEU A 37 -2.61 3.68 10.84
CA LEU A 37 -3.52 3.30 9.76
C LEU A 37 -4.91 3.93 9.92
N GLU A 38 -5.45 4.00 11.13
CA GLU A 38 -6.74 4.65 11.39
C GLU A 38 -6.67 6.15 11.14
N ASP A 39 -5.61 6.84 11.58
CA ASP A 39 -5.49 8.30 11.50
C ASP A 39 -5.02 8.78 10.12
N TYR A 40 -4.10 8.06 9.48
CA TYR A 40 -3.42 8.49 8.24
C TYR A 40 -3.63 7.54 7.06
N GLY A 41 -4.16 6.34 7.26
CA GLY A 41 -4.22 5.29 6.24
C GLY A 41 -2.87 4.68 5.89
N CYS A 42 -1.78 5.18 6.48
CA CYS A 42 -0.41 4.78 6.16
C CYS A 42 0.60 5.16 7.25
N PHE A 43 1.80 4.61 7.14
CA PHE A 43 2.97 4.97 7.94
C PHE A 43 4.26 4.62 7.21
N ILE A 44 5.39 5.10 7.73
CA ILE A 44 6.73 4.70 7.31
C ILE A 44 7.20 3.59 8.24
N ALA A 45 7.40 2.40 7.71
CA ALA A 45 8.02 1.28 8.41
C ALA A 45 9.54 1.35 8.26
N VAL A 46 10.28 1.33 9.37
CA VAL A 46 11.73 1.10 9.39
C VAL A 46 11.95 -0.40 9.62
N TYR A 47 12.42 -1.10 8.60
CA TYR A 47 12.58 -2.56 8.57
C TYR A 47 13.99 -2.93 8.11
N ASP A 48 14.81 -3.40 9.05
CA ASP A 48 16.25 -3.63 8.90
C ASP A 48 16.61 -4.98 8.24
N LYS A 49 15.62 -5.87 8.06
CA LYS A 49 15.82 -7.16 7.37
C LYS A 49 16.14 -7.02 5.87
N VAL A 50 15.86 -5.86 5.27
CA VAL A 50 16.29 -5.56 3.90
C VAL A 50 17.68 -4.92 3.93
N SER A 51 18.69 -5.69 3.54
CA SER A 51 20.07 -5.21 3.51
C SER A 51 20.27 -4.13 2.44
N LEU A 52 21.23 -3.23 2.67
CA LEU A 52 21.62 -2.23 1.66
C LEU A 52 22.13 -2.89 0.37
N GLU A 53 22.75 -4.06 0.47
CA GLU A 53 23.18 -4.86 -0.68
C GLU A 53 21.98 -5.32 -1.52
N LEU A 54 20.97 -5.92 -0.89
CA LEU A 54 19.75 -6.37 -1.57
C LEU A 54 18.99 -5.18 -2.18
N HIS A 55 18.86 -4.08 -1.43
CA HIS A 55 18.30 -2.82 -1.93
C HIS A 55 19.00 -2.36 -3.22
N ASN A 56 20.33 -2.27 -3.20
CA ASN A 56 21.11 -1.83 -4.36
C ASN A 56 20.97 -2.80 -5.53
N ALA A 57 20.99 -4.11 -5.27
CA ALA A 57 20.82 -5.14 -6.29
C ALA A 57 19.46 -5.04 -6.99
N ILE A 58 18.37 -4.91 -6.22
CA ILE A 58 17.01 -4.75 -6.76
C ILE A 58 16.94 -3.52 -7.66
N PHE A 59 17.40 -2.35 -7.19
CA PHE A 59 17.31 -1.12 -7.99
C PHE A 59 18.26 -1.12 -9.19
N SER A 60 19.41 -1.80 -9.12
CA SER A 60 20.30 -1.98 -10.29
C SER A 60 19.63 -2.83 -11.36
N ALA A 61 19.15 -4.02 -10.99
CA ALA A 61 18.45 -4.92 -11.91
C ALA A 61 17.18 -4.30 -12.49
N SER A 62 16.43 -3.55 -11.67
CA SER A 62 15.23 -2.83 -12.10
C SER A 62 15.54 -1.76 -13.14
N LYS A 63 16.66 -1.04 -12.96
CA LYS A 63 17.12 -0.04 -13.93
C LYS A 63 17.45 -0.69 -15.27
N GLU A 64 18.27 -1.75 -15.25
CA GLU A 64 18.63 -2.51 -16.45
C GLU A 64 17.40 -3.02 -17.21
N LEU A 65 16.42 -3.58 -16.48
CA LEU A 65 15.18 -4.09 -17.06
C LEU A 65 14.32 -2.97 -17.69
N LEU A 66 14.17 -1.83 -17.00
CA LEU A 66 13.31 -0.74 -17.44
C LEU A 66 13.94 0.12 -18.55
N ASP A 67 15.26 0.06 -18.70
CA ASP A 67 16.04 0.74 -19.74
C ASP A 67 16.13 -0.05 -21.05
N LEU A 68 15.63 -1.30 -21.09
CA LEU A 68 15.53 -2.07 -22.34
C LEU A 68 14.75 -1.30 -23.44
N PRO A 69 15.08 -1.49 -24.73
CA PRO A 69 14.33 -0.89 -25.83
C PRO A 69 12.84 -1.19 -25.75
N THR A 70 12.00 -0.23 -26.17
CA THR A 70 10.54 -0.41 -26.17
C THR A 70 10.12 -1.68 -26.91
N GLU A 71 10.75 -1.97 -28.04
CA GLU A 71 10.52 -3.18 -28.83
C GLU A 71 10.74 -4.48 -28.04
N THR A 72 11.72 -4.51 -27.13
CA THR A 72 11.96 -5.66 -26.24
C THR A 72 10.93 -5.72 -25.12
N LYS A 73 10.57 -4.58 -24.52
CA LYS A 73 9.60 -4.53 -23.42
C LYS A 73 8.18 -4.93 -23.84
N VAL A 74 7.76 -4.60 -25.06
CA VAL A 74 6.41 -4.96 -25.56
C VAL A 74 6.22 -6.45 -25.78
N LEU A 75 7.30 -7.24 -25.89
CA LEU A 75 7.22 -8.71 -25.95
C LEU A 75 6.74 -9.33 -24.63
N ASN A 76 6.82 -8.60 -23.52
CA ASN A 76 6.37 -9.03 -22.19
C ASN A 76 5.16 -8.20 -21.73
N THR A 77 4.12 -8.14 -22.58
CA THR A 77 2.83 -7.51 -22.26
C THR A 77 1.75 -8.56 -22.09
N SER A 78 0.77 -8.29 -21.25
CA SER A 78 -0.40 -9.15 -21.07
C SER A 78 -1.67 -8.32 -21.23
N THR A 79 -2.69 -8.91 -21.85
CA THR A 79 -4.02 -8.32 -21.97
C THR A 79 -4.83 -8.44 -20.67
N THR A 80 -4.39 -9.27 -19.73
CA THR A 80 -5.01 -9.38 -18.42
C THR A 80 -4.50 -8.26 -17.50
N PRO A 81 -5.37 -7.48 -16.85
CA PRO A 81 -4.95 -6.48 -15.87
C PRO A 81 -4.02 -7.10 -14.81
N SER A 82 -2.96 -6.37 -14.45
CA SER A 82 -1.99 -6.80 -13.43
C SER A 82 -1.26 -8.13 -13.72
N HIS A 83 -1.05 -8.50 -15.00
CA HIS A 83 -0.18 -9.61 -15.38
C HIS A 83 1.26 -9.15 -15.76
N GLY A 84 2.24 -9.97 -15.39
CA GLY A 84 3.69 -9.76 -15.47
C GLY A 84 4.41 -10.80 -14.59
N TYR A 85 5.68 -10.61 -14.20
CA TYR A 85 6.33 -11.49 -13.22
C TYR A 85 5.57 -11.43 -11.87
N VAL A 86 4.84 -12.50 -11.55
CA VAL A 86 4.18 -12.72 -10.26
C VAL A 86 5.10 -13.63 -9.45
N GLY A 87 6.00 -13.03 -8.68
CA GLY A 87 6.85 -13.72 -7.72
C GLY A 87 6.38 -13.44 -6.29
N GLN A 88 6.52 -14.42 -5.40
CA GLN A 88 6.54 -14.13 -3.97
C GLN A 88 7.95 -13.68 -3.60
N GLU A 89 8.09 -12.44 -3.14
CA GLU A 89 9.33 -11.95 -2.54
C GLU A 89 9.23 -12.14 -1.02
N PRO A 90 9.99 -13.08 -0.41
CA PRO A 90 9.76 -13.51 0.96
C PRO A 90 9.90 -12.38 1.99
N VAL A 91 10.78 -11.40 1.76
CA VAL A 91 11.09 -10.38 2.78
C VAL A 91 10.00 -9.31 2.90
N LEU A 92 9.49 -8.80 1.78
CA LEU A 92 8.41 -7.80 1.82
C LEU A 92 7.04 -8.45 2.11
N ALA A 93 6.86 -9.71 1.72
CA ALA A 93 5.70 -10.50 2.14
C ALA A 93 5.68 -10.68 3.67
N GLU A 94 6.84 -10.84 4.32
CA GLU A 94 6.91 -10.93 5.79
C GLU A 94 6.42 -9.63 6.45
N LEU A 95 6.83 -8.47 5.94
CA LEU A 95 6.37 -7.17 6.47
C LEU A 95 4.86 -7.00 6.32
N ASP A 96 4.29 -7.35 5.17
CA ASP A 96 2.83 -7.34 4.95
C ASP A 96 2.09 -8.23 5.96
N GLN A 97 2.57 -9.47 6.13
CA GLN A 97 2.00 -10.44 7.07
C GLN A 97 2.06 -9.94 8.53
N LEU A 98 3.18 -9.33 8.93
CA LEU A 98 3.34 -8.75 10.26
C LEU A 98 2.31 -7.63 10.51
N VAL A 99 2.14 -6.72 9.55
CA VAL A 99 1.17 -5.63 9.65
C VAL A 99 -0.26 -6.17 9.70
N MET A 100 -0.62 -7.11 8.81
CA MET A 100 -1.95 -7.73 8.82
C MET A 100 -2.24 -8.47 10.14
N ARG A 101 -1.24 -9.15 10.71
CA ARG A 101 -1.38 -9.80 12.02
C ARG A 101 -1.56 -8.80 13.16
N MET A 102 -0.84 -7.69 13.14
CA MET A 102 -1.00 -6.61 14.12
C MET A 102 -2.40 -5.99 14.06
N VAL A 103 -2.90 -5.73 12.86
CA VAL A 103 -4.27 -5.20 12.65
C VAL A 103 -5.31 -6.20 13.14
N SER A 104 -5.22 -7.47 12.72
CA SER A 104 -6.21 -8.49 13.09
C SER A 104 -6.26 -8.70 14.61
N GLN A 105 -5.11 -8.73 15.28
CA GLN A 105 -5.04 -8.84 16.73
C GLN A 105 -5.63 -7.63 17.44
N SER A 106 -5.41 -6.42 16.93
CA SER A 106 -5.91 -5.19 17.59
C SER A 106 -7.42 -5.11 17.59
N TYR A 107 -8.03 -5.65 16.55
CA TYR A 107 -9.48 -5.71 16.41
C TYR A 107 -10.10 -6.98 17.00
N GLY A 108 -9.31 -7.94 17.50
CA GLY A 108 -9.84 -9.20 18.02
C GLY A 108 -10.43 -10.10 16.93
N VAL A 109 -9.92 -9.99 15.70
CA VAL A 109 -10.41 -10.68 14.49
C VAL A 109 -9.37 -11.66 13.93
N GLU A 110 -8.52 -12.22 14.79
CA GLU A 110 -7.43 -13.14 14.42
C GLU A 110 -7.95 -14.37 13.68
N LYS A 111 -9.18 -14.82 13.96
CA LYS A 111 -9.80 -15.98 13.30
C LYS A 111 -9.93 -15.83 11.78
N TYR A 112 -9.95 -14.61 11.25
CA TYR A 112 -10.01 -14.36 9.80
C TYR A 112 -8.62 -14.25 9.17
N TYR A 113 -7.57 -14.01 9.97
CA TYR A 113 -6.21 -13.76 9.48
C TYR A 113 -5.65 -14.97 8.72
N ASP A 114 -5.76 -16.18 9.28
CA ASP A 114 -5.21 -17.38 8.63
C ASP A 114 -5.89 -17.68 7.29
N LEU A 115 -7.20 -17.40 7.18
CA LEU A 115 -7.96 -17.55 5.94
C LEU A 115 -7.51 -16.55 4.88
N LEU A 116 -7.34 -15.27 5.26
CA LEU A 116 -6.81 -14.24 4.37
C LEU A 116 -5.40 -14.61 3.91
N LEU A 117 -4.52 -14.99 4.84
CA LEU A 117 -3.14 -15.36 4.57
C LEU A 117 -3.03 -16.53 3.58
N GLY A 118 -3.84 -17.58 3.75
CA GLY A 118 -3.87 -18.73 2.84
C GLY A 118 -4.34 -18.38 1.42
N SER A 119 -5.01 -17.24 1.26
CA SER A 119 -5.57 -16.73 0.01
C SER A 119 -4.81 -15.51 -0.53
N THR A 120 -3.74 -15.09 0.15
CA THR A 120 -2.96 -13.91 -0.19
C THR A 120 -2.11 -14.15 -1.44
N SER A 121 -2.10 -13.16 -2.31
CA SER A 121 -1.21 -13.09 -3.47
C SER A 121 -0.61 -11.71 -3.61
N TYR A 122 0.64 -11.67 -4.07
CA TYR A 122 1.39 -10.43 -4.20
C TYR A 122 1.59 -10.06 -5.66
N LEU A 123 1.44 -8.77 -5.96
CA LEU A 123 1.88 -8.17 -7.21
C LEU A 123 3.08 -7.27 -6.93
N LEU A 124 4.23 -7.63 -7.49
CA LEU A 124 5.40 -6.77 -7.47
C LEU A 124 5.39 -5.88 -8.72
N ARG A 125 5.46 -4.56 -8.53
CA ARG A 125 5.49 -3.59 -9.63
C ARG A 125 6.73 -2.72 -9.54
N LEU A 126 7.51 -2.76 -10.63
CA LEU A 126 8.62 -1.86 -10.87
C LEU A 126 8.13 -0.66 -11.68
N ILE A 127 8.39 0.55 -11.20
CA ILE A 127 7.91 1.77 -11.81
C ILE A 127 9.08 2.73 -12.03
N LYS A 128 9.24 3.17 -13.28
CA LYS A 128 10.15 4.25 -13.69
C LYS A 128 9.32 5.48 -14.08
N TYR A 129 9.68 6.62 -13.51
CA TYR A 129 9.17 7.93 -13.88
C TYR A 129 10.30 8.75 -14.48
N ARG A 130 10.06 9.34 -15.65
CA ARG A 130 11.00 10.28 -16.25
C ARG A 130 10.83 11.68 -15.65
N GLY A 131 11.88 12.48 -15.70
CA GLY A 131 11.79 13.92 -15.45
C GLY A 131 10.80 14.59 -16.42
N PRO A 132 10.03 15.59 -15.97
CA PRO A 132 9.17 16.39 -16.81
C PRO A 132 10.02 17.31 -17.71
N GLN A 133 9.58 17.52 -18.96
CA GLN A 133 10.16 18.54 -19.83
C GLN A 133 9.75 19.96 -19.37
N PRO A 134 10.44 21.04 -19.79
CA PRO A 134 10.20 22.41 -19.29
C PRO A 134 8.73 22.88 -19.34
N ASP A 135 7.97 22.42 -20.33
CA ASP A 135 6.56 22.80 -20.54
C ASP A 135 5.55 21.72 -20.10
N GLU A 136 6.02 20.65 -19.46
CA GLU A 136 5.19 19.50 -19.09
C GLU A 136 4.67 19.62 -17.65
N LYS A 137 3.43 19.15 -17.44
CA LYS A 137 2.92 18.95 -16.08
C LYS A 137 3.81 17.93 -15.36
N LYS A 138 4.26 18.29 -14.17
CA LYS A 138 5.08 17.46 -13.27
C LYS A 138 4.36 16.20 -12.75
N LEU A 139 3.20 15.82 -13.28
CA LEU A 139 2.38 14.75 -12.73
C LEU A 139 2.87 13.38 -13.21
N GLY A 140 3.44 12.59 -12.30
CA GLY A 140 3.85 11.21 -12.56
C GLY A 140 2.68 10.23 -12.48
N ILE A 141 1.87 10.30 -11.41
CA ILE A 141 0.60 9.58 -11.30
C ILE A 141 -0.46 10.49 -10.69
N VAL A 142 -1.69 10.41 -11.20
CA VAL A 142 -2.85 11.16 -10.71
C VAL A 142 -3.19 10.75 -9.26
N PRO A 143 -3.85 11.62 -8.47
CA PRO A 143 -4.43 11.25 -7.19
C PRO A 143 -5.32 10.01 -7.29
N HIS A 144 -5.03 8.99 -6.49
CA HIS A 144 -5.81 7.76 -6.41
C HIS A 144 -5.66 7.11 -5.03
N THR A 145 -6.46 6.07 -4.77
CA THR A 145 -6.27 5.11 -3.67
C THR A 145 -5.96 3.74 -4.26
N ASP A 146 -5.18 2.93 -3.54
CA ASP A 146 -4.88 1.58 -3.99
C ASP A 146 -6.10 0.68 -3.86
N LYS A 147 -6.31 -0.17 -4.87
CA LYS A 147 -7.42 -1.14 -4.90
C LYS A 147 -7.06 -2.45 -4.22
N SER A 148 -5.80 -2.61 -3.81
CA SER A 148 -5.28 -3.75 -3.07
C SER A 148 -5.87 -3.82 -1.66
N PHE A 149 -5.48 -4.84 -0.92
CA PHE A 149 -5.70 -4.94 0.52
C PHE A 149 -4.70 -4.04 1.26
N MET A 150 -3.42 -4.22 0.98
CA MET A 150 -2.32 -3.42 1.54
C MET A 150 -1.30 -3.15 0.42
N SER A 151 -0.53 -2.08 0.58
CA SER A 151 0.56 -1.72 -0.33
C SER A 151 1.82 -1.37 0.46
N ILE A 152 2.95 -1.87 -0.01
CA ILE A 152 4.28 -1.52 0.51
C ILE A 152 5.07 -0.87 -0.61
N LEU A 153 5.39 0.41 -0.46
CA LEU A 153 6.18 1.17 -1.43
C LEU A 153 7.60 1.37 -0.94
N HIS A 154 8.54 1.17 -1.85
CA HIS A 154 9.95 1.45 -1.64
C HIS A 154 10.46 2.36 -2.76
N GLN A 155 11.19 3.41 -2.40
CA GLN A 155 11.61 4.45 -3.34
C GLN A 155 13.10 4.74 -3.19
N ARG A 156 13.76 5.02 -4.32
CA ARG A 156 15.18 5.37 -4.34
C ARG A 156 15.36 6.87 -4.58
N GLN A 157 15.89 7.57 -3.57
CA GLN A 157 16.59 8.87 -3.60
C GLN A 157 15.87 10.10 -4.20
N VAL A 158 14.96 9.94 -5.15
CA VAL A 158 14.24 11.03 -5.82
C VAL A 158 12.85 11.20 -5.20
N LYS A 159 12.56 12.42 -4.77
CA LYS A 159 11.26 12.80 -4.20
C LYS A 159 10.16 12.71 -5.23
N GLY A 160 8.94 12.42 -4.78
CA GLY A 160 7.77 12.66 -5.61
C GLY A 160 6.47 12.07 -5.10
N LEU A 161 6.52 11.04 -4.25
CA LEU A 161 5.31 10.52 -3.60
C LEU A 161 4.74 11.58 -2.67
N GLU A 162 3.49 11.95 -2.89
CA GLU A 162 2.71 12.81 -2.00
C GLU A 162 1.49 12.07 -1.49
N ILE A 163 1.24 12.17 -0.19
CA ILE A 163 0.12 11.53 0.50
C ILE A 163 -0.82 12.61 1.03
N LYS A 164 -2.10 12.47 0.75
CA LYS A 164 -3.13 13.39 1.21
C LYS A 164 -3.59 12.98 2.61
N THR A 165 -3.51 13.91 3.54
CA THR A 165 -4.03 13.75 4.90
C THR A 165 -5.55 13.92 4.95
N LYS A 166 -6.16 13.54 6.07
CA LYS A 166 -7.61 13.65 6.27
C LYS A 166 -8.12 15.10 6.31
N ASP A 167 -7.30 16.05 6.73
CA ASP A 167 -7.57 17.50 6.66
C ASP A 167 -7.39 18.08 5.25
N GLY A 168 -6.90 17.28 4.31
CA GLY A 168 -6.86 17.58 2.89
C GLY A 168 -5.53 18.11 2.36
N GLU A 169 -4.53 18.23 3.24
CA GLU A 169 -3.17 18.67 2.91
C GLU A 169 -2.37 17.55 2.24
N TRP A 170 -1.38 17.92 1.42
CA TRP A 170 -0.48 16.96 0.77
C TRP A 170 0.88 16.95 1.46
N ILE A 171 1.25 15.80 2.01
CA ILE A 171 2.57 15.54 2.59
C ILE A 171 3.48 14.95 1.51
N LEU A 172 4.57 15.65 1.18
CA LEU A 172 5.65 15.09 0.38
C LEU A 172 6.45 14.10 1.21
N VAL A 173 6.49 12.84 0.79
CA VAL A 173 7.25 11.79 1.45
C VAL A 173 8.71 11.90 1.04
N ASP A 174 9.57 12.13 2.04
CA ASP A 174 11.01 12.19 1.80
C ASP A 174 11.56 10.82 1.35
N PRO A 175 12.62 10.78 0.53
CA PRO A 175 13.24 9.54 0.11
C PRO A 175 13.95 8.98 1.34
N SER A 176 13.40 7.89 1.85
CA SER A 176 13.87 7.29 3.10
C SER A 176 15.12 6.42 2.87
N PRO A 177 15.87 6.08 3.94
CA PRO A 177 16.97 5.11 3.87
C PRO A 177 16.56 3.77 3.23
N SER A 178 17.53 2.94 2.85
CA SER A 178 17.29 1.62 2.22
C SER A 178 16.41 0.68 3.05
N SER A 179 16.33 0.90 4.36
CA SER A 179 15.54 0.15 5.32
C SER A 179 14.14 0.75 5.59
N SER A 180 13.66 1.67 4.75
CA SER A 180 12.39 2.36 4.99
C SER A 180 11.39 2.14 3.88
N PHE A 181 10.16 1.88 4.29
CA PHE A 181 9.05 1.48 3.42
C PHE A 181 7.80 2.27 3.79
N VAL A 182 7.03 2.71 2.80
CA VAL A 182 5.71 3.29 3.06
C VAL A 182 4.70 2.16 3.02
N VAL A 183 4.01 1.91 4.12
CA VAL A 183 2.92 0.92 4.22
C VAL A 183 1.60 1.68 4.17
N MET A 184 0.70 1.28 3.28
CA MET A 184 -0.60 1.95 3.08
C MET A 184 -1.72 0.94 2.97
N ALA A 185 -2.85 1.22 3.63
CA ALA A 185 -4.08 0.49 3.43
C ALA A 185 -4.65 0.75 2.03
N GLY A 186 -5.27 -0.28 1.44
CA GLY A 186 -6.04 -0.15 0.21
C GLY A 186 -7.54 -0.27 0.45
N ASP A 187 -8.31 -0.04 -0.61
CA ASP A 187 -9.77 -0.03 -0.59
C ASP A 187 -10.36 -1.35 -0.04
N ALA A 188 -9.74 -2.51 -0.35
CA ALA A 188 -10.23 -3.78 0.15
C ALA A 188 -10.03 -3.95 1.67
N CYS A 189 -8.94 -3.39 2.24
CA CYS A 189 -8.75 -3.36 3.69
C CYS A 189 -9.77 -2.43 4.37
N MET A 190 -10.15 -1.33 3.73
CA MET A 190 -11.22 -0.47 4.25
C MET A 190 -12.54 -1.22 4.36
N ALA A 191 -12.96 -1.95 3.32
CA ALA A 191 -14.17 -2.77 3.42
C ALA A 191 -14.04 -3.83 4.51
N TRP A 192 -12.93 -4.60 4.52
CA TRP A 192 -12.68 -5.64 5.51
C TRP A 192 -12.69 -5.11 6.95
N THR A 193 -12.18 -3.90 7.21
CA THR A 193 -12.20 -3.28 8.54
C THR A 193 -13.51 -2.54 8.87
N ASN A 194 -14.58 -2.78 8.09
CA ASN A 194 -15.86 -2.08 8.22
C ASN A 194 -15.72 -0.54 8.20
N GLY A 195 -14.79 -0.05 7.38
CA GLY A 195 -14.43 1.35 7.18
C GLY A 195 -13.58 1.98 8.29
N ARG A 196 -12.99 1.20 9.21
CA ARG A 196 -12.18 1.75 10.31
C ARG A 196 -10.86 2.33 9.80
N ILE A 197 -10.26 1.65 8.81
CA ILE A 197 -9.02 2.08 8.17
C ILE A 197 -9.37 2.60 6.77
N GLU A 198 -9.21 3.90 6.55
CA GLU A 198 -9.43 4.51 5.23
C GLU A 198 -8.11 4.57 4.45
N PRO A 199 -8.12 4.24 3.15
CA PRO A 199 -6.91 4.28 2.34
C PRO A 199 -6.54 5.73 2.03
N PRO A 200 -5.25 6.10 2.09
CA PRO A 200 -4.85 7.46 1.80
C PRO A 200 -4.89 7.72 0.30
N SER A 201 -5.42 8.89 -0.10
CA SER A 201 -5.24 9.35 -1.46
C SER A 201 -3.77 9.74 -1.64
N HIS A 202 -3.12 9.22 -2.67
CA HIS A 202 -1.73 9.51 -2.94
C HIS A 202 -1.51 9.80 -4.43
N ARG A 203 -0.43 10.52 -4.74
CA ARG A 203 -0.02 10.88 -6.10
C ARG A 203 1.49 10.92 -6.21
N VAL A 204 2.00 11.07 -7.42
CA VAL A 204 3.43 11.31 -7.68
C VAL A 204 3.58 12.60 -8.46
N ILE A 205 4.31 13.55 -7.89
CA ILE A 205 4.72 14.80 -8.53
C ILE A 205 6.24 14.75 -8.71
N MET A 206 6.69 14.78 -9.96
CA MET A 206 8.10 14.75 -10.32
C MET A 206 8.75 16.11 -10.09
N CYS A 207 9.79 16.14 -9.26
CA CYS A 207 10.57 17.33 -8.95
C CYS A 207 11.99 17.18 -9.51
N GLY A 208 12.34 17.97 -10.53
CA GLY A 208 13.67 17.96 -11.15
C GLY A 208 13.74 17.09 -12.41
N GLU A 209 14.93 17.01 -13.00
CA GLU A 209 15.17 16.31 -14.28
C GLU A 209 15.54 14.83 -14.09
N GLU A 210 15.79 14.40 -12.85
CA GLU A 210 16.22 13.04 -12.53
C GLU A 210 15.09 12.02 -12.70
N GLU A 211 15.47 10.82 -13.15
CA GLU A 211 14.57 9.68 -13.22
C GLU A 211 14.30 9.13 -11.81
N ARG A 212 13.02 8.86 -11.51
CA ARG A 212 12.61 8.24 -10.25
C ARG A 212 12.26 6.78 -10.46
N TYR A 213 12.77 5.92 -9.60
CA TYR A 213 12.45 4.50 -9.55
C TYR A 213 11.76 4.17 -8.23
N SER A 214 10.68 3.39 -8.31
CA SER A 214 10.03 2.83 -7.13
C SER A 214 9.59 1.39 -7.36
N LEU A 215 9.59 0.64 -6.27
CA LEU A 215 9.06 -0.70 -6.15
C LEU A 215 7.77 -0.62 -5.35
N GLY A 216 6.71 -1.26 -5.82
CA GLY A 216 5.49 -1.46 -5.05
C GLY A 216 5.16 -2.93 -4.92
N LEU A 217 4.96 -3.41 -3.69
CA LEU A 217 4.35 -4.71 -3.41
C LEU A 217 2.89 -4.46 -3.06
N PHE A 218 1.96 -5.08 -3.79
CA PHE A 218 0.52 -4.93 -3.59
C PHE A 218 -0.10 -6.26 -3.22
N THR A 219 -0.84 -6.29 -2.13
CA THR A 219 -1.48 -7.49 -1.58
C THR A 219 -2.90 -7.65 -2.12
N PHE A 220 -3.21 -8.80 -2.70
CA PHE A 220 -4.54 -9.17 -3.18
C PHE A 220 -4.97 -10.48 -2.53
N ILE A 221 -6.28 -10.70 -2.44
CA ILE A 221 -6.85 -11.93 -1.88
C ILE A 221 -7.54 -12.66 -3.04
N ARG A 222 -7.10 -13.88 -3.37
CA ARG A 222 -7.68 -14.68 -4.47
C ARG A 222 -8.54 -15.80 -3.93
N ASP A 223 -9.50 -16.26 -4.73
CA ASP A 223 -10.24 -17.50 -4.48
C ASP A 223 -10.94 -17.57 -3.11
N LEU A 224 -11.21 -16.41 -2.51
CA LEU A 224 -11.87 -16.27 -1.21
C LEU A 224 -12.87 -15.11 -1.26
N THR A 225 -14.10 -15.38 -0.80
CA THR A 225 -15.05 -14.30 -0.49
C THR A 225 -14.70 -13.74 0.88
N ILE A 226 -14.20 -12.50 0.90
CA ILE A 226 -13.81 -11.79 2.11
C ILE A 226 -15.07 -11.49 2.92
N GLN A 227 -15.17 -12.08 4.11
CA GLN A 227 -16.19 -11.75 5.09
C GLN A 227 -15.75 -10.51 5.87
N ILE A 228 -16.70 -9.60 6.12
CA ILE A 228 -16.46 -8.50 7.05
C ILE A 228 -16.55 -9.07 8.47
N PRO A 229 -15.54 -8.88 9.33
CA PRO A 229 -15.58 -9.40 10.68
C PRO A 229 -16.79 -8.85 11.44
N GLU A 230 -17.65 -9.74 11.92
CA GLU A 230 -18.85 -9.40 12.69
C GLU A 230 -18.51 -8.60 13.95
N GLU A 231 -17.34 -8.84 14.53
CA GLU A 231 -16.80 -8.11 15.69
C GLU A 231 -16.58 -6.61 15.43
N LEU A 232 -16.56 -6.19 14.17
CA LEU A 232 -16.37 -4.79 13.77
C LEU A 232 -17.69 -4.06 13.50
N ALA A 233 -18.83 -4.72 13.68
CA ALA A 233 -20.16 -4.14 13.56
C ALA A 233 -20.91 -4.22 14.90
N ASP A 234 -21.50 -3.11 15.31
CA ASP A 234 -22.29 -2.99 16.53
C ASP A 234 -23.42 -1.95 16.35
N ALA A 235 -24.14 -1.63 17.43
CA ALA A 235 -25.24 -0.66 17.38
C ALA A 235 -24.80 0.77 17.09
N GLU A 236 -23.57 1.15 17.45
CA GLU A 236 -23.00 2.47 17.20
C GLU A 236 -22.35 2.55 15.81
N ARG A 237 -21.87 1.41 15.31
CA ARG A 237 -21.27 1.26 13.99
C ARG A 237 -21.85 0.04 13.28
N PRO A 238 -23.01 0.19 12.60
CA PRO A 238 -23.59 -0.92 11.85
C PRO A 238 -22.67 -1.37 10.72
N LEU A 239 -22.96 -2.55 10.18
CA LEU A 239 -22.27 -3.09 9.01
C LEU A 239 -22.41 -2.11 7.83
N GLN A 240 -21.28 -1.67 7.28
CA GLN A 240 -21.22 -0.72 6.16
C GLN A 240 -20.89 -1.39 4.83
N TYR A 241 -20.43 -2.64 4.86
CA TYR A 241 -20.01 -3.40 3.70
C TYR A 241 -20.52 -4.85 3.78
N GLU A 242 -20.92 -5.41 2.65
CA GLU A 242 -21.21 -6.83 2.48
C GLU A 242 -19.94 -7.63 2.19
N ALA A 243 -20.03 -8.96 2.35
CA ALA A 243 -18.95 -9.86 1.96
C ALA A 243 -18.68 -9.77 0.45
N PHE A 244 -17.41 -9.82 0.07
CA PHE A 244 -17.03 -9.46 -1.30
C PHE A 244 -15.86 -10.30 -1.84
N ASP A 245 -15.86 -10.51 -3.14
CA ASP A 245 -14.74 -11.09 -3.88
C ASP A 245 -13.82 -9.95 -4.36
N HIS A 246 -12.54 -10.03 -3.99
CA HIS A 246 -11.55 -8.99 -4.28
C HIS A 246 -11.26 -8.87 -5.78
N TYR A 247 -11.19 -9.96 -6.54
CA TYR A 247 -10.91 -9.88 -7.98
C TYR A 247 -12.11 -9.35 -8.76
N LYS A 248 -13.32 -9.73 -8.37
CA LYS A 248 -14.54 -9.12 -8.91
C LYS A 248 -14.64 -7.63 -8.57
N PHE A 249 -14.14 -7.19 -7.41
CA PHE A 249 -13.98 -5.76 -7.11
C PHE A 249 -13.03 -5.08 -8.09
N ILE A 250 -11.88 -5.70 -8.41
CA ILE A 250 -10.95 -5.17 -9.41
C ILE A 250 -11.62 -5.08 -10.79
N ASP A 251 -12.36 -6.10 -11.20
CA ASP A 251 -13.10 -6.09 -12.47
C ASP A 251 -14.16 -4.97 -12.49
N PHE A 252 -14.93 -4.83 -11.40
CA PHE A 252 -15.89 -3.73 -11.23
C PHE A 252 -15.22 -2.36 -11.36
N TYR A 253 -14.05 -2.16 -10.73
CA TYR A 253 -13.32 -0.89 -10.80
C TYR A 253 -12.96 -0.50 -12.24
N TYR A 254 -12.71 -1.45 -13.14
CA TYR A 254 -12.40 -1.16 -14.54
C TYR A 254 -13.62 -0.87 -15.43
N THR A 255 -14.85 -1.06 -14.92
CA THR A 255 -16.09 -0.64 -15.60
C THR A 255 -16.27 0.88 -15.59
N ASP A 256 -17.14 1.40 -16.47
CA ASP A 256 -17.48 2.83 -16.48
C ASP A 256 -18.18 3.28 -15.18
N GLU A 257 -18.89 2.36 -14.52
CA GLU A 257 -19.50 2.62 -13.21
C GLU A 257 -18.43 2.74 -12.14
N GLY A 258 -17.54 1.76 -12.03
CA GLY A 258 -16.44 1.75 -11.07
C GLY A 258 -15.53 2.97 -11.20
N LYS A 259 -15.16 3.36 -12.42
CA LYS A 259 -14.32 4.55 -12.69
C LYS A 259 -14.98 5.88 -12.33
N ARG A 260 -16.31 5.97 -12.40
CA ARG A 260 -17.06 7.18 -12.03
C ARG A 260 -17.42 7.24 -10.55
N SER A 261 -17.30 6.12 -9.84
CA SER A 261 -17.56 6.09 -8.41
C SER A 261 -16.55 6.94 -7.64
N LYS A 262 -17.05 7.70 -6.66
CA LYS A 262 -16.19 8.43 -5.71
C LYS A 262 -15.42 7.47 -4.78
N CYS A 263 -16.01 6.31 -4.48
CA CYS A 263 -15.44 5.26 -3.64
C CYS A 263 -15.87 3.92 -4.21
N ALA A 264 -15.03 3.34 -5.07
CA ALA A 264 -15.39 2.17 -5.85
C ALA A 264 -15.78 0.98 -4.98
N ILE A 265 -15.06 0.72 -3.88
CA ILE A 265 -15.37 -0.41 -2.99
C ILE A 265 -16.73 -0.25 -2.31
N LYS A 266 -17.09 0.98 -1.92
CA LYS A 266 -18.41 1.26 -1.35
C LYS A 266 -19.54 1.14 -2.37
N SER A 267 -19.29 1.48 -3.64
CA SER A 267 -20.26 1.21 -4.70
C SER A 267 -20.41 -0.28 -5.02
N TYR A 268 -19.34 -1.05 -4.83
CA TYR A 268 -19.31 -2.46 -5.15
C TYR A 268 -19.98 -3.33 -4.07
N CYS A 269 -19.67 -3.09 -2.80
CA CYS A 269 -20.16 -3.90 -1.69
C CYS A 269 -20.63 -3.09 -0.48
N GLY A 270 -20.95 -1.80 -0.63
CA GLY A 270 -21.52 -1.01 0.47
C GLY A 270 -22.97 -1.39 0.78
N VAL A 271 -23.35 -1.30 2.06
CA VAL A 271 -24.73 -1.42 2.56
C VAL A 271 -25.45 -0.08 2.57
#